data_AF-A0A3L7Q9U4-F1
#
_entry.id   AF-A0A3L7Q9U4-F1
#
_cell.length_a   1.000
_cell.length_b   1.000
_cell.length_c   1.000
_cell.angle_alpha   90.00
_cell.angle_beta   90.00
_cell.angle_gamma   90.00
#
_symmetry.space_group_name_H-M   'P 1'
#
loop_
_entity.id
_entity.type
_entity.pdbx_description
1 polymer ?
#
loop_
_entity_poly.entity_id
_entity_poly.type
_entity_poly.pdbx_seq_one_letter_code
_entity_poly.pdbx_strand_id
1 'polypeptide(L)'
;MLVIWAVIVGEGAAFSQDDQVALRQDCLAGMKRAATYYHDRVARHGGYVYYYSLDLQTRWGEGAATADQIWVQPPGTPTVGMAYLRAYEATRDPFYREAATQAAEALLHGQMVSGGWEHAIDFDPQGKRSGQYRNGQGRGKDQSTLDDDCTQAALLFLMQCDRACEFQHEVIHEAVEYALSRLYAAQFPNGAFPQVWFGPAPEHPVLPASYPDYDWKTEHRVKEYWNLYTLNDDLAGDMSRTLLAAYEIYHDERASQALRKLGDFLILAQMPAPQPAWAQQYTLDMKPAWARKFEPPAITGHESQDAIETLLRVYRHTQDKKYLAPIPSALAYLKSSVLPDGQIARFYELRTNRPLYMTRAYELTYGDGDLPTHYGWKQKIKLSQLEAEYAATLAGTWAVPAPKKAKSLAKEVRTTLMALDAEGRWISGVTGDRLAGQPKFGDVRTYLSSEVFSENLEALAAFVKATVP
;
A
#
# COMPACT_ATOMS: atom_id res chain seq x y z
N MET A 1 40.30 17.58 55.76
CA MET A 1 38.88 17.94 55.54
C MET A 1 38.69 18.08 54.03
N LEU A 2 38.33 16.99 53.35
CA LEU A 2 38.14 16.94 51.90
C LEU A 2 36.63 16.82 51.65
N VAL A 3 36.05 17.88 51.09
CA VAL A 3 34.63 17.93 50.72
C VAL A 3 34.50 17.36 49.31
N ILE A 4 33.86 16.20 49.21
CA ILE A 4 33.48 15.55 47.94
C ILE A 4 32.20 16.24 47.45
N TRP A 5 32.26 16.85 46.27
CA TRP A 5 31.07 17.25 45.52
C TRP A 5 30.54 16.03 44.76
N ALA A 6 29.40 15.50 45.20
CA ALA A 6 28.64 14.53 44.43
C ALA A 6 27.82 15.28 43.37
N VAL A 7 28.16 15.07 42.10
CA VAL A 7 27.31 15.44 40.97
C VAL A 7 26.16 14.45 40.92
N ILE A 8 24.96 14.89 41.31
CA ILE A 8 23.73 14.14 41.06
C ILE A 8 23.42 14.29 39.56
N VAL A 9 23.70 13.23 38.80
CA VAL A 9 23.17 13.06 37.45
C VAL A 9 21.68 12.80 37.62
N GLY A 10 20.83 13.76 37.23
CA GLY A 10 19.39 13.63 37.30
C GLY A 10 18.90 12.47 36.43
N GLU A 11 18.29 11.47 37.06
CA GLU A 11 17.43 10.50 36.39
C GLU A 11 16.31 11.26 35.65
N GLY A 12 16.09 10.91 34.38
CA GLY A 12 15.07 11.55 33.55
C GLY A 12 13.70 11.54 34.22
N ALA A 13 13.07 12.72 34.31
CA ALA A 13 11.76 12.90 34.92
C ALA A 13 10.76 11.84 34.41
N ALA A 14 10.14 11.11 35.34
CA ALA A 14 9.12 10.14 35.02
C ALA A 14 7.95 10.83 34.29
N PHE A 15 7.53 10.27 33.14
CA PHE A 15 6.32 10.71 32.43
C PHE A 15 5.12 10.57 33.36
N SER A 16 4.71 11.70 33.97
CA SER A 16 3.69 11.72 35.01
C SER A 16 2.28 11.61 34.41
N GLN A 17 1.30 11.29 35.25
CA GLN A 17 -0.10 11.27 34.82
C GLN A 17 -0.55 12.66 34.35
N ASP A 18 -0.09 13.72 35.00
CA ASP A 18 -0.39 15.10 34.62
C ASP A 18 0.24 15.47 33.27
N ASP A 19 1.49 15.04 33.02
CA ASP A 19 2.14 15.22 31.71
C ASP A 19 1.40 14.49 30.59
N GLN A 20 0.87 13.30 30.89
CA GLN A 20 0.08 12.52 29.93
C GLN A 20 -1.24 13.22 29.61
N VAL A 21 -1.94 13.75 30.62
CA VAL A 21 -3.19 14.48 30.44
C VAL A 21 -2.96 15.75 29.63
N ALA A 22 -1.93 16.55 29.97
CA ALA A 22 -1.59 17.76 29.24
C ALA A 22 -1.23 17.46 27.77
N LEU A 23 -0.34 16.49 27.52
CA LEU A 23 0.05 16.10 26.18
C LEU A 23 -1.13 15.56 25.37
N ARG A 24 -2.08 14.87 26.01
CA ARG A 24 -3.30 14.40 25.35
C ARG A 24 -4.16 15.57 24.88
N GLN A 25 -4.30 16.63 25.67
CA GLN A 25 -5.04 17.83 25.26
C GLN A 25 -4.34 18.55 24.11
N ASP A 26 -3.01 18.66 24.15
CA ASP A 26 -2.22 19.23 23.05
C ASP A 26 -2.38 18.41 21.76
N CYS A 27 -2.40 17.08 21.87
CA CYS A 27 -2.67 16.19 20.74
C CYS A 27 -4.07 16.46 20.15
N LEU A 28 -5.12 16.52 20.98
CA LEU A 28 -6.48 16.81 20.50
C LEU A 28 -6.56 18.16 19.77
N ALA A 29 -5.96 19.20 20.33
CA ALA A 29 -5.95 20.53 19.73
C ALA A 29 -5.15 20.55 18.41
N GLY A 30 -3.97 19.91 18.39
CA GLY A 30 -3.12 19.78 17.20
C GLY A 30 -3.81 19.01 16.08
N MET A 31 -4.40 17.85 16.40
CA MET A 31 -5.19 17.05 15.47
C MET A 31 -6.33 17.86 14.86
N LYS A 32 -7.10 18.58 15.69
CA LYS A 32 -8.24 19.37 15.20
C LYS A 32 -7.81 20.48 14.26
N ARG A 33 -6.76 21.23 14.62
CA ARG A 33 -6.19 22.29 13.76
C ARG A 33 -5.72 21.75 12.42
N ALA A 34 -4.94 20.66 12.44
CA ALA A 34 -4.40 20.07 11.22
C ALA A 34 -5.49 19.53 10.30
N ALA A 35 -6.41 18.76 10.87
CA ALA A 35 -7.52 18.17 10.14
C ALA A 35 -8.47 19.23 9.55
N THR A 36 -8.74 20.31 10.30
CA THR A 36 -9.55 21.45 9.82
C THR A 36 -8.87 22.13 8.62
N TYR A 37 -7.55 22.36 8.67
CA TYR A 37 -6.84 22.93 7.52
C TYR A 37 -6.93 22.04 6.27
N TYR A 38 -6.67 20.73 6.42
CA TYR A 38 -6.73 19.80 5.30
C TYR A 38 -8.15 19.68 4.71
N HIS A 39 -9.17 19.60 5.57
CA HIS A 39 -10.57 19.57 5.15
C HIS A 39 -10.98 20.89 4.46
N ASP A 40 -10.79 22.04 5.10
CA ASP A 40 -11.36 23.32 4.63
C ASP A 40 -10.57 23.94 3.47
N ARG A 41 -9.25 23.71 3.41
CA ARG A 41 -8.35 24.42 2.48
C ARG A 41 -7.81 23.52 1.38
N VAL A 42 -7.34 22.32 1.74
CA VAL A 42 -6.62 21.43 0.83
C VAL A 42 -7.59 20.65 -0.06
N ALA A 43 -8.62 20.05 0.54
CA ALA A 43 -9.58 19.19 -0.16
C ALA A 43 -10.20 19.88 -1.38
N ARG A 44 -10.42 19.11 -2.43
CA ARG A 44 -11.28 19.51 -3.57
C ARG A 44 -12.20 18.35 -3.89
N HIS A 45 -13.49 18.65 -4.05
CA HIS A 45 -14.53 17.63 -4.24
C HIS A 45 -14.51 16.55 -3.14
N GLY A 46 -14.07 16.90 -1.93
CA GLY A 46 -13.88 15.95 -0.81
C GLY A 46 -12.58 15.13 -0.84
N GLY A 47 -11.83 15.12 -1.95
CA GLY A 47 -10.64 14.28 -2.12
C GLY A 47 -9.30 15.04 -2.14
N TYR A 48 -8.23 14.25 -2.33
CA TYR A 48 -6.85 14.66 -2.12
C TYR A 48 -5.89 14.10 -3.19
N VAL A 49 -4.81 14.83 -3.47
CA VAL A 49 -3.61 14.40 -4.21
C VAL A 49 -2.42 14.22 -3.26
N TYR A 50 -1.23 13.87 -3.78
CA TYR A 50 -0.06 13.57 -2.95
C TYR A 50 0.54 14.83 -2.32
N TYR A 51 0.75 15.86 -3.14
CA TYR A 51 1.52 17.04 -2.77
C TYR A 51 0.87 18.34 -3.23
N TYR A 52 1.14 19.41 -2.48
CA TYR A 52 0.62 20.75 -2.73
C TYR A 52 1.67 21.81 -2.47
N SER A 53 1.71 22.85 -3.31
CA SER A 53 2.40 24.09 -2.94
C SER A 53 1.69 24.73 -1.74
N LEU A 54 2.39 25.53 -0.94
CA LEU A 54 1.80 26.11 0.28
C LEU A 54 0.64 27.08 0.00
N ASP A 55 0.60 27.68 -1.19
CA ASP A 55 -0.51 28.51 -1.68
C ASP A 55 -1.65 27.71 -2.34
N LEU A 56 -1.49 26.37 -2.40
CA LEU A 56 -2.41 25.38 -2.97
C LEU A 56 -2.73 25.58 -4.47
N GLN A 57 -1.97 26.44 -5.16
CA GLN A 57 -2.14 26.70 -6.60
C GLN A 57 -1.58 25.58 -7.46
N THR A 58 -0.58 24.86 -6.97
CA THR A 58 0.02 23.73 -7.67
C THR A 58 -0.15 22.45 -6.87
N ARG A 59 -0.47 21.37 -7.59
CA ARG A 59 -0.89 20.09 -7.05
C ARG A 59 -0.23 18.97 -7.84
N TRP A 60 0.14 17.89 -7.15
CA TRP A 60 0.74 16.72 -7.78
C TRP A 60 0.16 15.44 -7.20
N GLY A 61 -0.18 14.53 -8.10
CA GLY A 61 -0.22 13.10 -7.80
C GLY A 61 0.93 12.43 -8.54
N GLU A 62 0.62 11.42 -9.35
CA GLU A 62 1.54 10.97 -10.39
C GLU A 62 1.57 11.97 -11.57
N GLY A 63 2.45 12.96 -11.43
CA GLY A 63 2.54 14.12 -12.29
C GLY A 63 1.68 15.30 -11.82
N ALA A 64 1.58 16.34 -12.66
CA ALA A 64 0.78 17.53 -12.35
C ALA A 64 -0.72 17.18 -12.31
N ALA A 65 -1.42 17.79 -11.34
CA ALA A 65 -2.86 17.62 -11.11
C ALA A 65 -3.59 18.96 -11.26
N THR A 66 -4.84 18.92 -11.73
CA THR A 66 -5.73 20.09 -11.72
C THR A 66 -6.48 20.19 -10.38
N ALA A 67 -7.24 21.28 -10.18
CA ALA A 67 -8.11 21.42 -9.02
C ALA A 67 -9.31 20.46 -9.03
N ASP A 68 -9.66 19.94 -10.21
CA ASP A 68 -10.75 18.97 -10.43
C ASP A 68 -10.27 17.53 -10.43
N GLN A 69 -9.02 17.28 -10.03
CA GLN A 69 -8.46 15.94 -9.95
C GLN A 69 -8.08 15.58 -8.51
N ILE A 70 -8.40 14.34 -8.14
CA ILE A 70 -7.96 13.69 -6.90
C ILE A 70 -7.27 12.37 -7.25
N TRP A 71 -6.45 11.85 -6.34
CA TRP A 71 -5.78 10.56 -6.54
C TRP A 71 -6.39 9.48 -5.65
N VAL A 72 -6.58 8.31 -6.23
CA VAL A 72 -6.98 7.08 -5.55
C VAL A 72 -5.74 6.32 -5.08
N GLN A 73 -4.72 6.24 -5.94
CA GLN A 73 -3.42 5.66 -5.59
C GLN A 73 -2.89 6.32 -4.29
N PRO A 74 -2.41 5.54 -3.31
CA PRO A 74 -1.75 6.08 -2.13
C PRO A 74 -0.49 6.92 -2.49
N PRO A 75 -0.18 7.99 -1.73
CA PRO A 75 -0.83 8.45 -0.50
C PRO A 75 -1.95 9.49 -0.75
N GLY A 76 -2.83 9.25 -1.73
CA GLY A 76 -3.94 10.14 -2.07
C GLY A 76 -5.16 10.05 -1.13
N THR A 77 -6.34 10.08 -1.73
CA THR A 77 -7.64 10.20 -1.04
C THR A 77 -7.91 9.08 -0.02
N PRO A 78 -7.69 7.78 -0.32
CA PRO A 78 -7.93 6.72 0.66
C PRO A 78 -7.04 6.85 1.90
N THR A 79 -5.77 7.28 1.73
CA THR A 79 -4.81 7.46 2.82
C THR A 79 -5.27 8.56 3.78
N VAL A 80 -5.66 9.72 3.26
CA VAL A 80 -6.18 10.83 4.07
C VAL A 80 -7.49 10.47 4.74
N GLY A 81 -8.39 9.81 4.02
CA GLY A 81 -9.66 9.30 4.56
C GLY A 81 -9.46 8.33 5.73
N MET A 82 -8.51 7.40 5.61
CA MET A 82 -8.17 6.46 6.68
C MET A 82 -7.64 7.19 7.93
N ALA A 83 -6.79 8.21 7.75
CA ALA A 83 -6.26 8.99 8.86
C ALA A 83 -7.38 9.71 9.64
N TYR A 84 -8.39 10.25 8.94
CA TYR A 84 -9.58 10.78 9.59
C TYR A 84 -10.36 9.70 10.36
N LEU A 85 -10.53 8.50 9.82
CA LEU A 85 -11.17 7.41 10.54
C LEU A 85 -10.39 7.02 11.81
N ARG A 86 -9.06 6.98 11.76
CA ARG A 86 -8.22 6.76 12.95
C ARG A 86 -8.39 7.86 14.00
N ALA A 87 -8.47 9.11 13.56
CA ALA A 87 -8.77 10.23 14.45
C ALA A 87 -10.18 10.12 15.06
N TYR A 88 -11.18 9.69 14.28
CA TYR A 88 -12.54 9.42 14.79
C TYR A 88 -12.54 8.28 15.82
N GLU A 89 -11.87 7.16 15.54
CA GLU A 89 -11.76 6.03 16.48
C GLU A 89 -11.14 6.46 17.83
N ALA A 90 -10.16 7.35 17.81
CA ALA A 90 -9.46 7.82 19.00
C ALA A 90 -10.24 8.88 19.80
N THR A 91 -11.07 9.70 19.14
CA THR A 91 -11.68 10.90 19.75
C THR A 91 -13.20 10.85 19.86
N ARG A 92 -13.86 10.10 18.97
CA ARG A 92 -15.30 10.12 18.72
C ARG A 92 -15.87 11.48 18.31
N ASP A 93 -15.01 12.43 17.90
CA ASP A 93 -15.46 13.74 17.37
C ASP A 93 -16.07 13.54 15.97
N PRO A 94 -17.36 13.87 15.76
CA PRO A 94 -18.07 13.62 14.49
C PRO A 94 -17.45 14.33 13.30
N PHE A 95 -16.69 15.42 13.50
CA PHE A 95 -15.99 16.12 12.42
C PHE A 95 -15.06 15.18 11.63
N TYR A 96 -14.34 14.28 12.31
CA TYR A 96 -13.43 13.37 11.63
C TYR A 96 -14.19 12.32 10.82
N ARG A 97 -15.32 11.83 11.33
CA ARG A 97 -16.19 10.90 10.57
C ARG A 97 -16.78 11.60 9.34
N GLU A 98 -17.21 12.85 9.48
CA GLU A 98 -17.75 13.64 8.36
C GLU A 98 -16.69 13.90 7.29
N ALA A 99 -15.49 14.32 7.68
CA ALA A 99 -14.37 14.52 6.75
C ALA A 99 -13.98 13.22 6.01
N ALA A 100 -13.97 12.08 6.72
CA ALA A 100 -13.80 10.77 6.10
C ALA A 100 -14.94 10.43 5.14
N THR A 101 -16.19 10.71 5.52
CA THR A 101 -17.37 10.43 4.68
C THR A 101 -17.29 11.22 3.36
N GLN A 102 -16.89 12.49 3.39
CA GLN A 102 -16.72 13.29 2.18
C GLN A 102 -15.57 12.76 1.28
N ALA A 103 -14.48 12.27 1.87
CA ALA A 103 -13.42 11.60 1.12
C ALA A 103 -13.91 10.28 0.48
N ALA A 104 -14.78 9.54 1.17
CA ALA A 104 -15.42 8.34 0.63
C ALA A 104 -16.33 8.70 -0.55
N GLU A 105 -17.20 9.71 -0.40
CA GLU A 105 -18.08 10.20 -1.47
C GLU A 105 -17.30 10.67 -2.71
N ALA A 106 -16.13 11.28 -2.52
CA ALA A 106 -15.22 11.66 -3.60
C ALA A 106 -14.75 10.44 -4.42
N LEU A 107 -14.46 9.32 -3.75
CA LEU A 107 -14.12 8.06 -4.43
C LEU A 107 -15.34 7.47 -5.17
N LEU A 108 -16.54 7.58 -4.61
CA LEU A 108 -17.76 7.08 -5.26
C LEU A 108 -17.99 7.73 -6.63
N HIS A 109 -17.60 9.01 -6.79
CA HIS A 109 -17.72 9.71 -8.06
C HIS A 109 -16.96 9.02 -9.19
N GLY A 110 -15.76 8.51 -8.92
CA GLY A 110 -14.88 7.91 -9.90
C GLY A 110 -14.92 6.38 -9.94
N GLN A 111 -15.90 5.74 -9.29
CA GLN A 111 -16.03 4.29 -9.35
C GLN A 111 -16.41 3.85 -10.77
N MET A 112 -15.65 2.91 -11.31
CA MET A 112 -15.79 2.42 -12.69
C MET A 112 -16.96 1.45 -12.83
N VAL A 113 -17.47 1.29 -14.05
CA VAL A 113 -18.46 0.24 -14.36
C VAL A 113 -17.86 -1.16 -14.13
N SER A 114 -16.58 -1.35 -14.37
CA SER A 114 -15.80 -2.57 -14.10
C SER A 114 -15.65 -2.88 -12.60
N GLY A 115 -15.98 -1.94 -11.71
CA GLY A 115 -16.17 -2.17 -10.27
C GLY A 115 -15.21 -1.43 -9.34
N GLY A 116 -13.95 -1.29 -9.75
CA GLY A 116 -12.91 -0.64 -8.95
C GLY A 116 -12.63 0.80 -9.41
N TRP A 117 -11.36 1.18 -9.31
CA TRP A 117 -10.89 2.53 -9.61
C TRP A 117 -9.65 2.52 -10.50
N GLU A 118 -9.39 3.66 -11.13
CA GLU A 118 -8.07 4.00 -11.68
C GLU A 118 -7.28 4.86 -10.69
N HIS A 119 -6.01 5.17 -11.01
CA HIS A 119 -5.10 5.95 -10.18
C HIS A 119 -5.65 7.32 -9.76
N ALA A 120 -6.48 7.95 -10.59
CA ALA A 120 -7.03 9.28 -10.36
C ALA A 120 -8.51 9.37 -10.75
N ILE A 121 -9.20 10.33 -10.15
CA ILE A 121 -10.58 10.70 -10.48
C ILE A 121 -10.56 12.13 -10.98
N ASP A 122 -11.20 12.36 -12.12
CA ASP A 122 -11.31 13.66 -12.76
C ASP A 122 -12.78 14.08 -12.77
N PHE A 123 -13.10 15.13 -12.01
CA PHE A 123 -14.43 15.69 -11.89
C PHE A 123 -14.78 16.60 -13.08
N ASP A 124 -13.80 16.97 -13.92
CA ASP A 124 -14.06 17.62 -15.20
C ASP A 124 -14.59 16.58 -16.21
N PRO A 125 -15.83 16.71 -16.72
CA PRO A 125 -16.38 15.78 -17.71
C PRO A 125 -15.62 15.78 -19.05
N GLN A 126 -14.78 16.79 -19.29
CA GLN A 126 -13.89 16.91 -20.45
C GLN A 126 -12.43 16.59 -20.09
N GLY A 127 -12.18 16.25 -18.82
CA GLY A 127 -10.89 15.91 -18.27
C GLY A 127 -10.31 14.65 -18.92
N LYS A 128 -9.00 14.68 -19.18
CA LYS A 128 -8.29 13.59 -19.87
C LYS A 128 -8.09 12.36 -19.00
N ARG A 129 -8.29 12.46 -17.69
CA ARG A 129 -8.18 11.36 -16.72
C ARG A 129 -9.56 10.82 -16.31
N SER A 130 -10.63 11.29 -16.94
CA SER A 130 -11.98 10.75 -16.73
C SER A 130 -12.08 9.32 -17.27
N GLY A 131 -12.61 8.40 -16.46
CA GLY A 131 -12.90 7.01 -16.83
C GLY A 131 -14.36 6.80 -17.23
N GLN A 132 -14.79 5.55 -17.46
CA GLN A 132 -16.21 5.23 -17.61
C GLN A 132 -16.85 5.05 -16.23
N TYR A 133 -17.16 6.15 -15.56
CA TYR A 133 -17.75 6.14 -14.23
C TYR A 133 -19.18 5.61 -14.22
N ARG A 134 -19.53 4.81 -13.22
CA ARG A 134 -20.84 4.15 -13.10
C ARG A 134 -22.01 5.12 -12.94
N ASN A 135 -21.74 6.33 -12.45
CA ASN A 135 -22.73 7.39 -12.30
C ASN A 135 -23.04 8.12 -13.62
N GLY A 136 -22.41 7.73 -14.74
CA GLY A 136 -22.60 8.32 -16.06
C GLY A 136 -21.93 9.68 -16.28
N GLN A 137 -21.14 10.16 -15.32
CA GLN A 137 -20.45 11.47 -15.41
C GLN A 137 -19.07 11.38 -16.07
N GLY A 138 -18.54 10.18 -16.26
CA GLY A 138 -17.25 9.94 -16.90
C GLY A 138 -17.36 9.51 -18.37
N ARG A 139 -16.34 9.84 -19.19
CA ARG A 139 -16.32 9.58 -20.66
C ARG A 139 -15.09 8.83 -21.15
N GLY A 140 -14.39 8.13 -20.26
CA GLY A 140 -13.18 7.38 -20.58
C GLY A 140 -13.38 5.89 -20.84
N LYS A 141 -12.30 5.13 -20.61
CA LYS A 141 -12.33 3.65 -20.66
C LYS A 141 -12.95 3.09 -19.39
N ASP A 142 -13.62 1.95 -19.53
CA ASP A 142 -14.06 1.14 -18.39
C ASP A 142 -12.97 0.14 -18.00
N GLN A 143 -12.09 0.55 -17.10
CA GLN A 143 -11.04 -0.32 -16.59
C GLN A 143 -10.76 0.03 -15.12
N SER A 144 -10.51 -0.98 -14.31
CA SER A 144 -10.08 -0.82 -12.93
C SER A 144 -8.69 -1.42 -12.76
N THR A 145 -7.93 -0.91 -11.79
CA THR A 145 -6.55 -1.33 -11.57
C THR A 145 -6.31 -1.76 -10.13
N LEU A 146 -5.52 -2.82 -10.00
CA LEU A 146 -4.88 -3.27 -8.76
C LEU A 146 -3.44 -2.77 -8.65
N ASP A 147 -2.94 -2.11 -9.69
CA ASP A 147 -1.63 -1.45 -9.71
C ASP A 147 -1.54 -0.40 -8.61
N ASP A 148 -0.37 -0.30 -7.98
CA ASP A 148 -0.07 0.66 -6.92
C ASP A 148 -1.17 0.81 -5.85
N ASP A 149 -1.75 -0.31 -5.39
CA ASP A 149 -2.76 -0.36 -4.30
C ASP A 149 -4.03 0.47 -4.58
N CYS A 150 -4.36 0.79 -5.84
CA CYS A 150 -5.47 1.70 -6.16
C CYS A 150 -6.84 1.20 -5.66
N THR A 151 -7.34 0.10 -6.21
CA THR A 151 -8.68 -0.39 -5.83
C THR A 151 -8.69 -0.97 -4.42
N GLN A 152 -7.59 -1.59 -4.01
CA GLN A 152 -7.40 -2.19 -2.70
C GLN A 152 -7.48 -1.14 -1.58
N ALA A 153 -6.70 -0.05 -1.67
CA ALA A 153 -6.77 1.05 -0.70
C ALA A 153 -8.15 1.71 -0.68
N ALA A 154 -8.77 1.94 -1.85
CA ALA A 154 -10.10 2.51 -1.95
C ALA A 154 -11.15 1.62 -1.25
N LEU A 155 -11.15 0.31 -1.54
CA LEU A 155 -12.02 -0.65 -0.87
C LEU A 155 -11.77 -0.67 0.63
N LEU A 156 -10.51 -0.82 1.06
CA LEU A 156 -10.18 -0.88 2.48
C LEU A 156 -10.69 0.37 3.21
N PHE A 157 -10.50 1.55 2.65
CA PHE A 157 -11.02 2.79 3.22
C PHE A 157 -12.55 2.84 3.23
N LEU A 158 -13.21 2.56 2.11
CA LEU A 158 -14.68 2.59 2.03
C LEU A 158 -15.33 1.60 3.01
N MET A 159 -14.77 0.40 3.17
CA MET A 159 -15.28 -0.57 4.14
C MET A 159 -15.15 -0.09 5.59
N GLN A 160 -14.02 0.53 5.93
CA GLN A 160 -13.83 1.13 7.26
C GLN A 160 -14.75 2.33 7.47
N CYS A 161 -14.99 3.13 6.43
CA CYS A 161 -15.90 4.27 6.46
C CYS A 161 -17.35 3.81 6.66
N ASP A 162 -17.79 2.78 5.93
CA ASP A 162 -19.12 2.20 6.06
C ASP A 162 -19.38 1.72 7.50
N ARG A 163 -18.41 0.98 8.07
CA ARG A 163 -18.44 0.56 9.47
C ARG A 163 -18.48 1.75 10.43
N ALA A 164 -17.72 2.81 10.17
CA ALA A 164 -17.73 4.03 10.99
C ALA A 164 -19.05 4.82 10.90
N CYS A 165 -19.77 4.67 9.79
CA CYS A 165 -21.14 5.14 9.60
C CYS A 165 -22.19 4.13 10.06
N GLU A 166 -21.80 3.08 10.80
CA GLU A 166 -22.70 2.06 11.35
C GLU A 166 -23.55 1.38 10.26
N PHE A 167 -23.00 1.27 9.05
CA PHE A 167 -23.66 0.71 7.86
C PHE A 167 -24.96 1.45 7.47
N GLN A 168 -25.11 2.70 7.90
CA GLN A 168 -26.30 3.53 7.61
C GLN A 168 -26.12 4.41 6.36
N HIS A 169 -24.93 4.45 5.77
CA HIS A 169 -24.67 5.24 4.57
C HIS A 169 -24.86 4.36 3.31
N GLU A 170 -26.11 4.19 2.89
CA GLU A 170 -26.52 3.25 1.83
C GLU A 170 -25.67 3.30 0.56
N VAL A 171 -25.27 4.49 0.11
CA VAL A 171 -24.48 4.65 -1.13
C VAL A 171 -23.04 4.15 -0.98
N ILE A 172 -22.44 4.27 0.22
CA ILE A 172 -21.09 3.73 0.48
C ILE A 172 -21.19 2.21 0.58
N HIS A 173 -22.19 1.70 1.31
CA HIS A 173 -22.43 0.27 1.45
C HIS A 173 -22.59 -0.41 0.07
N GLU A 174 -23.49 0.12 -0.77
CA GLU A 174 -23.73 -0.39 -2.11
C GLU A 174 -22.47 -0.32 -2.99
N ALA A 175 -21.69 0.76 -2.90
CA ALA A 175 -20.46 0.91 -3.66
C ALA A 175 -19.42 -0.17 -3.32
N VAL A 176 -19.30 -0.50 -2.03
CA VAL A 176 -18.43 -1.57 -1.54
C VAL A 176 -18.91 -2.93 -2.06
N GLU A 177 -20.20 -3.24 -1.93
CA GLU A 177 -20.76 -4.50 -2.43
C GLU A 177 -20.55 -4.66 -3.94
N TYR A 178 -20.76 -3.58 -4.70
CA TYR A 178 -20.54 -3.53 -6.14
C TYR A 178 -19.07 -3.82 -6.50
N ALA A 179 -18.14 -3.14 -5.84
CA ALA A 179 -16.71 -3.30 -6.07
C ALA A 179 -16.25 -4.72 -5.70
N LEU A 180 -16.63 -5.24 -4.53
CA LEU A 180 -16.25 -6.59 -4.09
C LEU A 180 -16.78 -7.67 -5.03
N SER A 181 -18.05 -7.59 -5.44
CA SER A 181 -18.61 -8.56 -6.37
C SER A 181 -17.89 -8.61 -7.71
N ARG A 182 -17.43 -7.46 -8.22
CA ARG A 182 -16.68 -7.39 -9.47
C ARG A 182 -15.23 -7.83 -9.31
N LEU A 183 -14.60 -7.49 -8.18
CA LEU A 183 -13.27 -7.96 -7.82
C LEU A 183 -13.22 -9.49 -7.74
N TYR A 184 -14.20 -10.13 -7.10
CA TYR A 184 -14.28 -11.59 -7.05
C TYR A 184 -14.43 -12.21 -8.44
N ALA A 185 -15.18 -11.57 -9.34
CA ALA A 185 -15.32 -12.03 -10.71
C ALA A 185 -14.03 -11.82 -11.53
N ALA A 186 -13.19 -10.85 -11.17
CA ALA A 186 -11.89 -10.59 -11.79
C ALA A 186 -10.77 -11.54 -11.28
N GLN A 187 -11.05 -12.40 -10.30
CA GLN A 187 -10.10 -13.42 -9.86
C GLN A 187 -10.10 -14.60 -10.81
N PHE A 188 -8.93 -14.99 -11.31
CA PHE A 188 -8.76 -16.11 -12.21
C PHE A 188 -9.05 -17.46 -11.53
N PRO A 189 -9.34 -18.53 -12.30
CA PRO A 189 -9.56 -19.88 -11.76
C PRO A 189 -8.40 -20.43 -10.91
N ASN A 190 -7.15 -20.08 -11.25
CA ASN A 190 -5.96 -20.45 -10.47
C ASN A 190 -5.78 -19.61 -9.20
N GLY A 191 -6.60 -18.58 -8.99
CA GLY A 191 -6.60 -17.68 -7.83
C GLY A 191 -5.82 -16.38 -7.99
N ALA A 192 -5.14 -16.20 -9.13
CA ALA A 192 -4.44 -14.96 -9.45
C ALA A 192 -5.41 -13.79 -9.67
N PHE A 193 -4.87 -12.57 -9.67
CA PHE A 193 -5.56 -11.39 -10.15
C PHE A 193 -4.75 -10.73 -11.29
N PRO A 194 -5.42 -10.02 -12.21
CA PRO A 194 -4.74 -9.17 -13.18
C PRO A 194 -4.29 -7.85 -12.54
N GLN A 195 -3.35 -7.15 -13.17
CA GLN A 195 -3.04 -5.77 -12.78
C GLN A 195 -4.21 -4.83 -13.13
N VAL A 196 -4.82 -5.02 -14.30
CA VAL A 196 -5.98 -4.23 -14.77
C VAL A 196 -7.07 -5.17 -15.25
N TRP A 197 -8.33 -4.88 -14.92
CA TRP A 197 -9.49 -5.65 -15.42
C TRP A 197 -10.58 -4.76 -15.98
N PHE A 198 -11.31 -5.33 -16.94
CA PHE A 198 -12.43 -4.70 -17.65
C PHE A 198 -13.76 -5.41 -17.32
N GLY A 199 -13.70 -6.53 -16.62
CA GLY A 199 -14.82 -7.42 -16.36
C GLY A 199 -14.35 -8.73 -15.71
N PRO A 200 -15.18 -9.78 -15.72
CA PRO A 200 -14.81 -11.08 -15.18
C PRO A 200 -13.56 -11.65 -15.86
N ALA A 201 -12.73 -12.36 -15.08
CA ALA A 201 -11.55 -13.02 -15.60
C ALA A 201 -11.93 -14.11 -16.61
N PRO A 202 -11.20 -14.24 -17.73
CA PRO A 202 -11.40 -15.34 -18.66
C PRO A 202 -10.99 -16.68 -18.03
N GLU A 203 -11.65 -17.75 -18.47
CA GLU A 203 -11.31 -19.11 -18.08
C GLU A 203 -9.97 -19.53 -18.68
N HIS A 204 -9.07 -20.03 -17.83
CA HIS A 204 -7.76 -20.57 -18.23
C HIS A 204 -7.43 -21.83 -17.40
N PRO A 205 -6.63 -22.76 -17.96
CA PRO A 205 -6.18 -23.92 -17.21
C PRO A 205 -5.41 -23.54 -15.95
N VAL A 206 -5.65 -24.26 -14.86
CA VAL A 206 -4.87 -24.14 -13.62
C VAL A 206 -3.58 -24.94 -13.78
N LEU A 207 -2.46 -24.25 -13.91
CA LEU A 207 -1.13 -24.84 -14.13
C LEU A 207 -0.18 -24.43 -12.98
N PRO A 208 0.83 -25.25 -12.66
CA PRO A 208 1.94 -24.81 -11.82
C PRO A 208 2.95 -23.97 -12.63
N ALA A 209 3.71 -23.12 -11.94
CA ALA A 209 4.74 -22.32 -12.55
C ALA A 209 5.86 -23.16 -13.17
N SER A 210 6.35 -22.73 -14.34
CA SER A 210 7.43 -23.42 -15.03
C SER A 210 8.39 -22.44 -15.72
N TYR A 211 9.62 -22.90 -15.94
CA TYR A 211 10.59 -22.13 -16.70
C TYR A 211 10.19 -22.09 -18.19
N PRO A 212 10.40 -20.96 -18.89
CA PRO A 212 10.30 -20.92 -20.33
C PRO A 212 11.19 -21.98 -21.00
N ASP A 213 10.65 -22.54 -22.07
CA ASP A 213 11.28 -23.44 -23.05
C ASP A 213 11.66 -22.71 -24.35
N TYR A 214 11.51 -21.38 -24.36
CA TYR A 214 11.86 -20.46 -25.45
C TYR A 214 12.90 -19.43 -25.00
N ASP A 215 13.46 -18.66 -25.94
CA ASP A 215 14.34 -17.53 -25.61
C ASP A 215 13.52 -16.35 -25.09
N TRP A 216 13.31 -16.35 -23.77
CA TRP A 216 12.55 -15.29 -23.11
C TRP A 216 13.14 -13.90 -23.31
N LYS A 217 14.41 -13.74 -23.74
CA LYS A 217 15.01 -12.43 -23.96
C LYS A 217 14.41 -11.74 -25.19
N THR A 218 14.06 -12.51 -26.21
CA THR A 218 13.66 -12.01 -27.53
C THR A 218 12.22 -12.38 -27.90
N GLU A 219 11.66 -13.44 -27.30
CA GLU A 219 10.36 -13.99 -27.67
C GLU A 219 9.25 -13.67 -26.64
N HIS A 220 7.99 -13.81 -27.08
CA HIS A 220 6.79 -13.77 -26.24
C HIS A 220 6.60 -12.50 -25.37
N ARG A 221 7.09 -11.34 -25.82
CA ARG A 221 6.74 -10.05 -25.22
C ARG A 221 5.31 -9.68 -25.60
N VAL A 222 4.48 -9.46 -24.59
CA VAL A 222 3.11 -8.97 -24.78
C VAL A 222 3.05 -7.51 -24.32
N LYS A 223 2.33 -6.68 -25.08
CA LYS A 223 2.15 -5.27 -24.71
C LYS A 223 1.19 -5.17 -23.52
N GLU A 224 0.10 -5.93 -23.56
CA GLU A 224 -0.97 -5.98 -22.58
C GLU A 224 -0.62 -6.86 -21.36
N TYR A 225 0.59 -6.71 -20.81
CA TYR A 225 1.04 -7.48 -19.64
C TYR A 225 0.14 -7.27 -18.42
N TRP A 226 -0.59 -6.16 -18.36
CA TRP A 226 -1.52 -5.84 -17.27
C TRP A 226 -2.72 -6.80 -17.17
N ASN A 227 -2.97 -7.62 -18.20
CA ASN A 227 -4.01 -8.66 -18.17
C ASN A 227 -3.49 -10.01 -17.61
N LEU A 228 -2.18 -10.11 -17.31
CA LEU A 228 -1.54 -11.33 -16.85
C LEU A 228 -1.69 -11.55 -15.34
N TYR A 229 -1.27 -12.72 -14.84
CA TYR A 229 -1.25 -12.98 -13.40
C TYR A 229 -0.17 -12.13 -12.74
N THR A 230 -0.56 -11.17 -11.90
CA THR A 230 0.34 -10.14 -11.38
C THR A 230 0.60 -10.30 -9.89
N LEU A 231 1.86 -10.15 -9.49
CA LEU A 231 2.35 -9.99 -8.12
C LEU A 231 3.10 -8.66 -7.91
N ASN A 232 3.40 -7.95 -8.99
CA ASN A 232 4.08 -6.66 -8.98
C ASN A 232 3.43 -5.66 -8.01
N ASP A 233 4.25 -4.80 -7.40
CA ASP A 233 3.84 -3.69 -6.53
C ASP A 233 2.96 -4.13 -5.35
N ASP A 234 3.41 -5.16 -4.63
CA ASP A 234 2.80 -5.70 -3.40
C ASP A 234 1.35 -6.19 -3.55
N LEU A 235 0.92 -6.49 -4.78
CA LEU A 235 -0.46 -6.86 -5.10
C LEU A 235 -0.99 -7.98 -4.19
N ALA A 236 -0.20 -9.03 -3.92
CA ALA A 236 -0.64 -10.13 -3.07
C ALA A 236 -0.84 -9.68 -1.61
N GLY A 237 0.08 -8.86 -1.10
CA GLY A 237 -0.03 -8.22 0.20
C GLY A 237 -1.27 -7.35 0.35
N ASP A 238 -1.49 -6.44 -0.58
CA ASP A 238 -2.63 -5.50 -0.57
C ASP A 238 -3.97 -6.21 -0.74
N MET A 239 -4.03 -7.15 -1.68
CA MET A 239 -5.23 -7.95 -1.90
C MET A 239 -5.57 -8.80 -0.68
N SER A 240 -4.58 -9.44 -0.05
CA SER A 240 -4.85 -10.26 1.14
C SER A 240 -5.31 -9.43 2.34
N ARG A 241 -4.79 -8.20 2.52
CA ARG A 241 -5.31 -7.24 3.52
C ARG A 241 -6.75 -6.85 3.23
N THR A 242 -7.04 -6.51 1.99
CA THR A 242 -8.38 -6.05 1.55
C THR A 242 -9.42 -7.15 1.71
N LEU A 243 -9.12 -8.37 1.26
CA LEU A 243 -10.02 -9.52 1.36
C LEU A 243 -10.28 -9.92 2.82
N LEU A 244 -9.25 -9.87 3.67
CA LEU A 244 -9.42 -10.15 5.10
C LEU A 244 -10.29 -9.07 5.76
N ALA A 245 -10.10 -7.79 5.45
CA ALA A 245 -10.94 -6.71 5.96
C ALA A 245 -12.41 -6.88 5.54
N ALA A 246 -12.67 -7.28 4.30
CA ALA A 246 -14.03 -7.57 3.83
C ALA A 246 -14.69 -8.70 4.65
N TYR A 247 -13.96 -9.78 4.91
CA TYR A 247 -14.44 -10.87 5.78
C TYR A 247 -14.66 -10.41 7.23
N GLU A 248 -13.73 -9.64 7.81
CA GLU A 248 -13.82 -9.18 9.20
C GLU A 248 -14.96 -8.17 9.43
N ILE A 249 -15.24 -7.31 8.44
CA ILE A 249 -16.25 -6.25 8.55
C ILE A 249 -17.65 -6.77 8.23
N TYR A 250 -17.80 -7.57 7.15
CA TYR A 250 -19.11 -8.00 6.65
C TYR A 250 -19.43 -9.48 6.85
N HIS A 251 -18.47 -10.27 7.33
CA HIS A 251 -18.57 -11.73 7.37
C HIS A 251 -18.85 -12.34 5.98
N ASP A 252 -18.32 -11.72 4.92
CA ASP A 252 -18.47 -12.21 3.56
C ASP A 252 -17.55 -13.42 3.30
N GLU A 253 -18.14 -14.61 3.32
CA GLU A 253 -17.44 -15.87 3.04
C GLU A 253 -16.79 -15.90 1.65
N ARG A 254 -17.31 -15.14 0.67
CA ARG A 254 -16.69 -15.04 -0.66
C ARG A 254 -15.31 -14.39 -0.56
N ALA A 255 -15.13 -13.42 0.34
CA ALA A 255 -13.82 -12.82 0.60
C ALA A 255 -12.85 -13.84 1.20
N SER A 256 -13.30 -14.67 2.15
CA SER A 256 -12.46 -15.75 2.68
C SER A 256 -12.10 -16.79 1.61
N GLN A 257 -13.02 -17.09 0.68
CA GLN A 257 -12.75 -18.01 -0.43
C GLN A 257 -11.76 -17.41 -1.43
N ALA A 258 -11.92 -16.13 -1.78
CA ALA A 258 -10.98 -15.41 -2.64
C ALA A 258 -9.58 -15.34 -2.03
N LEU A 259 -9.47 -15.16 -0.71
CA LEU A 259 -8.20 -15.17 0.02
C LEU A 259 -7.51 -16.55 -0.04
N ARG A 260 -8.28 -17.63 0.11
CA ARG A 260 -7.76 -19.00 -0.04
C ARG A 260 -7.26 -19.27 -1.44
N LYS A 261 -8.01 -18.83 -2.46
CA LYS A 261 -7.60 -18.92 -3.87
C LYS A 261 -6.32 -18.13 -4.15
N LEU A 262 -6.17 -16.92 -3.59
CA LEU A 262 -4.92 -16.17 -3.70
C LEU A 262 -3.74 -16.95 -3.09
N GLY A 263 -3.92 -17.53 -1.89
CA GLY A 263 -2.90 -18.40 -1.30
C GLY A 263 -2.57 -19.64 -2.15
N ASP A 264 -3.57 -20.25 -2.77
CA ASP A 264 -3.40 -21.41 -3.64
C ASP A 264 -2.64 -21.02 -4.92
N PHE A 265 -2.93 -19.84 -5.48
CA PHE A 265 -2.14 -19.26 -6.56
C PHE A 265 -0.68 -19.07 -6.17
N LEU A 266 -0.39 -18.52 -4.99
CA LEU A 266 1.00 -18.32 -4.54
C LEU A 266 1.77 -19.64 -4.40
N ILE A 267 1.11 -20.72 -3.97
CA ILE A 267 1.70 -22.07 -3.97
C ILE A 267 1.99 -22.52 -5.42
N LEU A 268 1.02 -22.37 -6.33
CA LEU A 268 1.18 -22.73 -7.75
C LEU A 268 2.25 -21.89 -8.45
N ALA A 269 2.37 -20.62 -8.09
CA ALA A 269 3.26 -19.64 -8.71
C ALA A 269 4.71 -19.77 -8.24
N GLN A 270 4.98 -20.50 -7.15
CA GLN A 270 6.35 -20.74 -6.71
C GLN A 270 7.11 -21.47 -7.82
N MET A 271 8.18 -20.84 -8.31
CA MET A 271 8.98 -21.41 -9.37
C MET A 271 9.66 -22.71 -8.88
N PRO A 272 9.87 -23.70 -9.76
CA PRO A 272 10.56 -24.93 -9.36
C PRO A 272 12.05 -24.66 -9.06
N ALA A 273 12.73 -25.66 -8.50
CA ALA A 273 14.18 -25.63 -8.38
C ALA A 273 14.85 -25.31 -9.74
N PRO A 274 15.94 -24.52 -9.77
CA PRO A 274 16.77 -24.12 -8.62
C PRO A 274 16.35 -22.83 -7.91
N GLN A 275 15.25 -22.16 -8.31
CA GLN A 275 14.88 -20.85 -7.75
C GLN A 275 13.45 -20.85 -7.15
N PRO A 276 13.23 -21.49 -5.98
CA PRO A 276 11.92 -21.64 -5.36
C PRO A 276 11.34 -20.33 -4.77
N ALA A 277 11.07 -19.36 -5.63
CA ALA A 277 10.59 -18.02 -5.33
C ALA A 277 9.64 -17.53 -6.45
N TRP A 278 9.31 -16.24 -6.49
CA TRP A 278 8.28 -15.70 -7.38
C TRP A 278 8.82 -14.67 -8.38
N ALA A 279 8.08 -14.46 -9.46
CA ALA A 279 8.29 -13.41 -10.44
C ALA A 279 7.27 -12.27 -10.22
N GLN A 280 7.49 -11.10 -10.84
CA GLN A 280 6.53 -9.99 -10.81
C GLN A 280 5.20 -10.35 -11.50
N GLN A 281 5.25 -11.15 -12.57
CA GLN A 281 4.06 -11.59 -13.30
C GLN A 281 4.32 -12.88 -14.07
N TYR A 282 3.23 -13.57 -14.40
CA TYR A 282 3.24 -14.84 -15.13
C TYR A 282 2.28 -14.79 -16.32
N THR A 283 2.69 -15.39 -17.43
CA THR A 283 1.79 -15.65 -18.56
C THR A 283 0.62 -16.53 -18.13
N LEU A 284 -0.41 -16.63 -18.97
CA LEU A 284 -1.54 -17.53 -18.74
C LEU A 284 -1.14 -19.02 -18.71
N ASP A 285 0.04 -19.35 -19.27
CA ASP A 285 0.69 -20.66 -19.20
C ASP A 285 1.61 -20.82 -17.98
N MET A 286 1.55 -19.90 -17.01
CA MET A 286 2.32 -19.91 -15.75
C MET A 286 3.85 -19.87 -15.95
N LYS A 287 4.32 -19.13 -16.96
CA LYS A 287 5.75 -18.83 -17.17
C LYS A 287 6.03 -17.38 -16.76
N PRO A 288 7.15 -17.04 -16.09
CA PRO A 288 7.52 -15.65 -15.83
C PRO A 288 7.46 -14.80 -17.11
N ALA A 289 6.86 -13.62 -17.03
CA ALA A 289 6.56 -12.78 -18.19
C ALA A 289 7.26 -11.42 -18.13
N TRP A 290 7.48 -10.82 -19.31
CA TRP A 290 7.84 -9.40 -19.40
C TRP A 290 6.68 -8.54 -18.94
N ALA A 291 6.98 -7.43 -18.27
CA ALA A 291 6.06 -6.32 -18.11
C ALA A 291 6.54 -5.13 -18.96
N ARG A 292 6.96 -4.04 -18.32
CA ARG A 292 7.56 -2.91 -19.03
C ARG A 292 8.87 -3.35 -19.68
N LYS A 293 9.38 -2.56 -20.64
CA LYS A 293 10.63 -2.86 -21.38
C LYS A 293 11.86 -3.09 -20.50
N PHE A 294 11.79 -2.68 -19.23
CA PHE A 294 12.84 -2.80 -18.22
C PHE A 294 12.55 -3.83 -17.13
N GLU A 295 11.51 -4.66 -17.32
CA GLU A 295 11.03 -5.66 -16.36
C GLU A 295 11.00 -7.03 -17.05
N PRO A 296 12.14 -7.72 -17.10
CA PRO A 296 12.26 -9.01 -17.76
C PRO A 296 11.63 -10.15 -16.93
N PRO A 297 11.29 -11.28 -17.58
CA PRO A 297 11.08 -12.56 -16.93
C PRO A 297 12.25 -12.89 -16.00
N ALA A 298 11.99 -12.87 -14.71
CA ALA A 298 13.01 -13.08 -13.69
C ALA A 298 12.35 -13.46 -12.37
N ILE A 299 13.13 -14.09 -11.50
CA ILE A 299 12.76 -14.19 -10.09
C ILE A 299 13.00 -12.84 -9.43
N THR A 300 12.10 -12.40 -8.56
CA THR A 300 12.13 -11.05 -8.00
C THR A 300 12.24 -11.04 -6.49
N GLY A 301 13.10 -10.16 -5.97
CA GLY A 301 13.45 -10.14 -4.55
C GLY A 301 12.32 -9.63 -3.65
N HIS A 302 11.63 -8.56 -4.04
CA HIS A 302 10.58 -7.94 -3.22
C HIS A 302 9.25 -8.69 -3.27
N GLU A 303 8.76 -9.04 -4.45
CA GLU A 303 7.49 -9.78 -4.61
C GLU A 303 7.58 -11.16 -3.97
N SER A 304 8.79 -11.76 -3.93
CA SER A 304 8.98 -13.02 -3.19
C SER A 304 8.87 -12.83 -1.67
N GLN A 305 9.29 -11.68 -1.14
CA GLN A 305 9.12 -11.36 0.28
C GLN A 305 7.64 -11.08 0.59
N ASP A 306 6.92 -10.37 -0.30
CA ASP A 306 5.47 -10.12 -0.18
C ASP A 306 4.65 -11.42 -0.27
N ALA A 307 5.02 -12.33 -1.18
CA ALA A 307 4.39 -13.65 -1.27
C ALA A 307 4.55 -14.46 0.02
N ILE A 308 5.74 -14.45 0.66
CA ILE A 308 5.97 -15.11 1.95
C ILE A 308 5.09 -14.47 3.04
N GLU A 309 5.05 -13.14 3.13
CA GLU A 309 4.22 -12.42 4.10
C GLU A 309 2.72 -12.76 3.90
N THR A 310 2.28 -12.80 2.65
CA THR A 310 0.90 -13.13 2.27
C THR A 310 0.55 -14.57 2.64
N LEU A 311 1.43 -15.54 2.35
CA LEU A 311 1.22 -16.94 2.75
C LEU A 311 1.11 -17.11 4.27
N LEU A 312 1.91 -16.39 5.05
CA LEU A 312 1.78 -16.34 6.51
C LEU A 312 0.43 -15.77 6.94
N ARG A 313 -0.04 -14.69 6.31
CA ARG A 313 -1.35 -14.07 6.55
C ARG A 313 -2.49 -15.04 6.24
N VAL A 314 -2.45 -15.72 5.09
CA VAL A 314 -3.44 -16.72 4.70
C VAL A 314 -3.44 -17.90 5.68
N TYR A 315 -2.28 -18.40 6.11
CA TYR A 315 -2.21 -19.43 7.14
C TYR A 315 -2.86 -18.98 8.45
N ARG A 316 -2.56 -17.76 8.92
CA ARG A 316 -3.11 -17.25 10.19
C ARG A 316 -4.64 -17.18 10.16
N HIS A 317 -5.23 -16.82 9.01
CA HIS A 317 -6.67 -16.84 8.81
C HIS A 317 -7.26 -18.27 8.70
N THR A 318 -6.61 -19.13 7.93
CA THR A 318 -7.20 -20.41 7.50
C THR A 318 -6.82 -21.62 8.36
N GLN A 319 -5.70 -21.51 9.08
CA GLN A 319 -4.99 -22.58 9.79
C GLN A 319 -4.58 -23.77 8.91
N ASP A 320 -4.59 -23.62 7.58
CA ASP A 320 -4.20 -24.69 6.66
C ASP A 320 -2.69 -24.67 6.39
N LYS A 321 -2.00 -25.69 6.91
CA LYS A 321 -0.54 -25.82 6.84
C LYS A 321 0.03 -25.85 5.43
N LYS A 322 -0.77 -26.10 4.39
CA LYS A 322 -0.28 -26.06 3.00
C LYS A 322 0.32 -24.69 2.63
N TYR A 323 -0.20 -23.61 3.20
CA TYR A 323 0.30 -22.24 2.95
C TYR A 323 1.69 -21.99 3.57
N LEU A 324 2.11 -22.80 4.55
CA LEU A 324 3.45 -22.70 5.13
C LEU A 324 4.51 -23.48 4.33
N ALA A 325 4.10 -24.45 3.51
CA ALA A 325 5.01 -25.36 2.83
C ALA A 325 6.02 -24.69 1.86
N PRO A 326 5.65 -23.64 1.09
CA PRO A 326 6.58 -22.96 0.18
C PRO A 326 7.68 -22.13 0.88
N ILE A 327 7.44 -21.72 2.12
CA ILE A 327 8.22 -20.64 2.77
C ILE A 327 9.69 -21.04 3.04
N PRO A 328 10.02 -22.23 3.56
CA PRO A 328 11.40 -22.57 3.88
C PRO A 328 12.35 -22.57 2.68
N SER A 329 11.92 -23.12 1.55
CA SER A 329 12.73 -23.16 0.32
C SER A 329 12.92 -21.76 -0.26
N ALA A 330 11.88 -20.92 -0.23
CA ALA A 330 11.96 -19.53 -0.66
C ALA A 330 12.92 -18.70 0.20
N LEU A 331 12.81 -18.79 1.52
CA LEU A 331 13.74 -18.09 2.44
C LEU A 331 15.19 -18.52 2.22
N ALA A 332 15.43 -19.83 2.06
CA ALA A 332 16.78 -20.34 1.79
C ALA A 332 17.34 -19.80 0.45
N TYR A 333 16.52 -19.78 -0.59
CA TYR A 333 16.89 -19.22 -1.89
C TYR A 333 17.20 -17.72 -1.81
N LEU A 334 16.32 -16.92 -1.20
CA LEU A 334 16.50 -15.47 -1.09
C LEU A 334 17.75 -15.11 -0.27
N LYS A 335 18.04 -15.86 0.82
CA LYS A 335 19.29 -15.72 1.58
C LYS A 335 20.53 -15.96 0.73
N SER A 336 20.49 -17.00 -0.10
CA SER A 336 21.62 -17.32 -1.00
C SER A 336 21.82 -16.28 -2.10
N SER A 337 20.82 -15.43 -2.32
CA SER A 337 20.80 -14.41 -3.38
C SER A 337 21.18 -13.02 -2.89
N VAL A 338 21.41 -12.83 -1.57
CA VAL A 338 21.80 -11.54 -0.99
C VAL A 338 23.11 -11.03 -1.61
N LEU A 339 23.09 -9.77 -2.03
CA LEU A 339 24.22 -9.07 -2.64
C LEU A 339 25.29 -8.72 -1.59
N PRO A 340 26.55 -8.45 -2.00
CA PRO A 340 27.62 -8.07 -1.07
C PRO A 340 27.33 -6.82 -0.23
N ASP A 341 26.46 -5.93 -0.70
CA ASP A 341 26.03 -4.72 0.01
C ASP A 341 24.88 -4.96 1.01
N GLY A 342 24.45 -6.21 1.19
CA GLY A 342 23.36 -6.58 2.09
C GLY A 342 21.96 -6.28 1.56
N GLN A 343 21.83 -5.91 0.29
CA GLN A 343 20.55 -5.77 -0.39
C GLN A 343 20.22 -7.03 -1.20
N ILE A 344 19.02 -7.07 -1.78
CA ILE A 344 18.63 -8.08 -2.77
C ILE A 344 18.38 -7.40 -4.11
N ALA A 345 18.79 -8.02 -5.22
CA ALA A 345 18.50 -7.46 -6.54
C ALA A 345 16.98 -7.53 -6.82
N ARG A 346 16.47 -6.58 -7.59
CA ARG A 346 15.08 -6.61 -8.07
C ARG A 346 14.82 -7.85 -8.93
N PHE A 347 15.79 -8.24 -9.76
CA PHE A 347 15.68 -9.34 -10.71
C PHE A 347 16.86 -10.29 -10.63
N TYR A 348 16.58 -11.59 -10.70
CA TYR A 348 17.55 -12.66 -10.87
C TYR A 348 17.22 -13.43 -12.15
N GLU A 349 18.23 -13.58 -13.01
CA GLU A 349 18.11 -14.32 -14.27
C GLU A 349 17.62 -15.75 -14.00
N LEU A 350 16.66 -16.18 -14.83
CA LEU A 350 16.10 -17.52 -14.75
C LEU A 350 17.19 -18.59 -14.91
N ARG A 351 17.14 -19.61 -14.04
CA ARG A 351 18.06 -20.76 -13.91
C ARG A 351 19.45 -20.43 -13.39
N THR A 352 20.09 -19.34 -13.83
CA THR A 352 21.49 -19.03 -13.47
C THR A 352 21.62 -18.32 -12.12
N ASN A 353 20.53 -17.72 -11.64
CA ASN A 353 20.49 -16.91 -10.43
C ASN A 353 21.44 -15.68 -10.43
N ARG A 354 21.85 -15.21 -11.61
CA ARG A 354 22.67 -14.00 -11.70
C ARG A 354 21.81 -12.76 -11.50
N PRO A 355 22.23 -11.78 -10.67
CA PRO A 355 21.55 -10.49 -10.62
C PRO A 355 21.42 -9.89 -12.02
N LEU A 356 20.21 -9.49 -12.37
CA LEU A 356 19.84 -8.98 -13.69
C LEU A 356 19.40 -7.53 -13.56
N TYR A 357 19.91 -6.69 -14.44
CA TYR A 357 19.62 -5.26 -14.47
C TYR A 357 19.37 -4.78 -15.89
N MET A 358 19.03 -3.49 -16.01
CA MET A 358 18.99 -2.78 -17.28
C MET A 358 19.97 -1.61 -17.25
N THR A 359 20.60 -1.34 -18.40
CA THR A 359 21.33 -0.08 -18.61
C THR A 359 20.36 1.10 -18.73
N ARG A 360 20.86 2.34 -18.77
CA ARG A 360 20.02 3.53 -19.06
C ARG A 360 19.38 3.48 -20.45
N ALA A 361 19.98 2.72 -21.37
CA ALA A 361 19.43 2.43 -22.70
C ALA A 361 18.39 1.29 -22.69
N TYR A 362 18.11 0.70 -21.54
CA TYR A 362 17.23 -0.47 -21.36
C TYR A 362 17.73 -1.74 -22.05
N GLU A 363 19.04 -1.96 -22.00
CA GLU A 363 19.67 -3.20 -22.43
C GLU A 363 19.95 -4.09 -21.21
N LEU A 364 19.71 -5.40 -21.36
CA LEU A 364 19.97 -6.37 -20.30
C LEU A 364 21.46 -6.40 -19.96
N THR A 365 21.76 -6.32 -18.66
CA THR A 365 23.14 -6.36 -18.15
C THR A 365 23.20 -7.07 -16.81
N TYR A 366 24.38 -7.57 -16.44
CA TYR A 366 24.66 -8.10 -15.11
C TYR A 366 25.44 -7.10 -14.24
N GLY A 367 25.81 -5.94 -14.79
CA GLY A 367 26.48 -4.87 -14.07
C GLY A 367 25.50 -3.78 -13.61
N ASP A 368 25.77 -3.21 -12.44
CA ASP A 368 24.95 -2.17 -11.80
C ASP A 368 25.54 -0.76 -11.92
N GLY A 369 26.51 -0.56 -12.81
CA GLY A 369 27.22 0.71 -13.00
C GLY A 369 26.50 1.77 -13.83
N ASP A 370 25.50 1.39 -14.64
CA ASP A 370 24.75 2.30 -15.54
C ASP A 370 23.23 2.10 -15.42
N LEU A 371 22.72 2.12 -14.20
CA LEU A 371 21.30 1.84 -13.96
C LEU A 371 20.41 3.07 -14.23
N PRO A 372 19.17 2.87 -14.72
CA PRO A 372 18.13 3.89 -14.70
C PRO A 372 17.88 4.42 -13.29
N THR A 373 17.93 5.74 -13.12
CA THR A 373 17.85 6.41 -11.81
C THR A 373 16.44 6.58 -11.27
N HIS A 374 15.41 6.16 -12.00
CA HIS A 374 14.01 6.25 -11.59
C HIS A 374 13.43 4.92 -11.09
N TYR A 375 14.23 3.84 -11.05
CA TYR A 375 13.77 2.50 -10.69
C TYR A 375 14.58 1.91 -9.52
N GLY A 376 13.94 1.05 -8.72
CA GLY A 376 14.52 0.42 -7.54
C GLY A 376 15.19 -0.91 -7.86
N TRP A 377 16.40 -0.88 -8.41
CA TRP A 377 17.13 -2.10 -8.86
C TRP A 377 17.66 -3.00 -7.74
N LYS A 378 17.81 -2.44 -6.54
CA LYS A 378 18.21 -3.15 -5.33
C LYS A 378 17.25 -2.78 -4.22
N GLN A 379 16.82 -3.78 -3.46
CA GLN A 379 15.70 -3.65 -2.53
C GLN A 379 16.13 -4.00 -1.11
N LYS A 380 15.36 -3.49 -0.15
CA LYS A 380 15.59 -3.75 1.27
C LYS A 380 15.24 -5.20 1.58
N ILE A 381 15.99 -5.78 2.51
CA ILE A 381 15.81 -7.15 2.98
C ILE A 381 14.96 -7.14 4.26
N LYS A 382 13.95 -8.02 4.30
CA LYS A 382 13.10 -8.34 5.46
C LYS A 382 13.26 -9.80 5.92
N LEU A 383 14.23 -10.55 5.39
CA LEU A 383 14.34 -12.01 5.59
C LEU A 383 14.41 -12.44 7.06
N SER A 384 15.21 -11.76 7.89
CA SER A 384 15.29 -12.07 9.33
C SER A 384 13.95 -11.88 10.05
N GLN A 385 13.17 -10.88 9.66
CA GLN A 385 11.82 -10.67 10.17
C GLN A 385 10.90 -11.80 9.70
N LEU A 386 10.91 -12.13 8.41
CA LEU A 386 10.07 -13.18 7.84
C LEU A 386 10.36 -14.56 8.46
N GLU A 387 11.62 -14.86 8.75
CA GLU A 387 12.01 -16.08 9.47
C GLU A 387 11.49 -16.11 10.90
N ALA A 388 11.62 -15.00 11.63
CA ALA A 388 11.10 -14.89 12.98
C ALA A 388 9.58 -15.04 12.98
N GLU A 389 8.89 -14.43 12.02
CA GLU A 389 7.45 -14.56 11.85
C GLU A 389 7.03 -15.98 11.49
N TYR A 390 7.75 -16.65 10.58
CA TYR A 390 7.50 -18.04 10.23
C TYR A 390 7.70 -18.97 11.42
N ALA A 391 8.81 -18.83 12.15
CA ALA A 391 9.09 -19.62 13.35
C ALA A 391 8.05 -19.40 14.45
N ALA A 392 7.66 -18.15 14.71
CA ALA A 392 6.59 -17.83 15.66
C ALA A 392 5.24 -18.42 15.23
N THR A 393 4.94 -18.39 13.93
CA THR A 393 3.71 -18.96 13.37
C THR A 393 3.67 -20.48 13.54
N LEU A 394 4.79 -21.19 13.31
CA LEU A 394 4.90 -22.64 13.56
C LEU A 394 4.77 -23.00 15.04
N ALA A 395 5.33 -22.18 15.93
CA ALA A 395 5.29 -22.40 17.36
C ALA A 395 3.92 -22.04 17.99
N GLY A 396 2.99 -21.46 17.22
CA GLY A 396 1.74 -20.92 17.75
C GLY A 396 1.93 -19.73 18.69
N THR A 397 3.11 -19.09 18.65
CA THR A 397 3.46 -17.94 19.49
C THR A 397 3.35 -16.62 18.73
N TRP A 398 3.00 -16.66 17.44
CA TRP A 398 2.70 -15.46 16.69
C TRP A 398 1.50 -14.75 17.33
N ALA A 399 1.71 -13.50 17.72
CA ALA A 399 0.68 -12.63 18.23
C ALA A 399 0.61 -11.39 17.34
N VAL A 400 -0.61 -10.88 17.16
CA VAL A 400 -0.81 -9.53 16.62
C VAL A 400 -0.04 -8.55 17.52
N PRO A 401 0.80 -7.65 16.97
CA PRO A 401 1.51 -6.68 17.76
C PRO A 401 0.57 -5.92 18.71
N ALA A 402 0.90 -5.93 20.01
CA ALA A 402 0.10 -5.21 20.99
C ALA A 402 0.13 -3.69 20.68
N PRO A 403 -0.96 -2.96 20.97
CA PRO A 403 -0.96 -1.50 20.83
C PRO A 403 0.20 -0.86 21.58
N LYS A 404 0.84 0.14 20.97
CA LYS A 404 1.91 0.91 21.61
C LYS A 404 1.37 1.62 22.85
N LYS A 405 2.14 1.61 23.94
CA LYS A 405 1.77 2.31 25.19
C LYS A 405 1.98 3.82 25.03
N ALA A 406 1.15 4.64 25.67
CA ALA A 406 1.26 6.12 25.62
C ALA A 406 2.69 6.63 25.90
N LYS A 407 3.36 6.08 26.93
CA LYS A 407 4.75 6.44 27.26
C LYS A 407 5.74 6.22 26.10
N SER A 408 5.57 5.15 25.31
CA SER A 408 6.45 4.89 24.16
C SER A 408 6.20 5.83 22.98
N LEU A 409 5.01 6.42 22.89
CA LEU A 409 4.60 7.35 21.84
C LEU A 409 4.91 8.81 22.19
N ALA A 410 5.01 9.14 23.49
CA ALA A 410 5.11 10.52 23.99
C ALA A 410 6.22 11.36 23.32
N LYS A 411 7.38 10.78 23.02
CA LYS A 411 8.48 11.50 22.36
C LYS A 411 8.13 11.86 20.92
N GLU A 412 7.63 10.88 20.17
CA GLU A 412 7.23 11.02 18.76
C GLU A 412 6.15 12.09 18.62
N VAL A 413 5.08 12.01 19.41
CA VAL A 413 3.97 12.98 19.32
C VAL A 413 4.36 14.39 19.72
N ARG A 414 5.27 14.57 20.70
CA ARG A 414 5.81 15.90 21.02
C ARG A 414 6.56 16.50 19.83
N THR A 415 7.38 15.70 19.15
CA THR A 415 8.07 16.13 17.93
C THR A 415 7.07 16.48 16.82
N THR A 416 6.05 15.66 16.60
CA THR A 416 4.97 15.92 15.64
C THR A 416 4.23 17.21 15.94
N LEU A 417 3.88 17.47 17.21
CA LEU A 417 3.20 18.72 17.62
C LEU A 417 4.09 19.95 17.45
N MET A 418 5.38 19.85 17.78
CA MET A 418 6.32 20.97 17.60
C MET A 418 6.54 21.34 16.13
N ALA A 419 6.37 20.40 15.21
CA ALA A 419 6.48 20.63 13.77
C ALA A 419 5.21 21.23 13.14
N LEU A 420 4.10 21.28 13.88
CA LEU A 420 2.84 21.83 13.41
C LEU A 420 2.90 23.37 13.46
N ASP A 421 2.80 24.02 12.30
CA ASP A 421 2.86 25.48 12.23
C ASP A 421 1.60 26.16 12.80
N ALA A 422 1.58 27.50 12.81
CA ALA A 422 0.46 28.29 13.31
C ALA A 422 -0.85 28.11 12.51
N GLU A 423 -0.77 27.77 11.23
CA GLU A 423 -1.92 27.50 10.36
C GLU A 423 -2.46 26.06 10.51
N GLY A 424 -1.72 25.19 11.21
CA GLY A 424 -2.09 23.78 11.36
C GLY A 424 -1.51 22.90 10.26
N ARG A 425 -0.33 23.21 9.75
CA ARG A 425 0.31 22.44 8.67
C ARG A 425 1.60 21.79 9.15
N TRP A 426 1.85 20.58 8.64
CA TRP A 426 3.19 20.00 8.63
C TRP A 426 3.82 20.25 7.27
N ILE A 427 4.85 21.10 7.25
CA ILE A 427 5.53 21.52 6.02
C ILE A 427 6.73 20.62 5.78
N SER A 428 6.78 20.02 4.59
CA SER A 428 7.91 19.23 4.12
C SER A 428 8.84 20.09 3.24
N GLY A 429 10.14 19.80 3.31
CA GLY A 429 11.14 20.39 2.41
C GLY A 429 11.53 19.43 1.29
N VAL A 430 12.01 19.95 0.17
CA VAL A 430 12.59 19.13 -0.90
C VAL A 430 13.99 18.68 -0.48
N THR A 431 14.15 17.39 -0.19
CA THR A 431 15.39 16.78 0.34
C THR A 431 16.22 16.04 -0.72
N GLY A 432 15.71 15.93 -1.96
CA GLY A 432 16.32 15.14 -3.04
C GLY A 432 16.00 13.64 -2.99
N ASP A 433 15.24 13.20 -1.98
CA ASP A 433 14.74 11.83 -1.87
C ASP A 433 13.73 11.50 -2.98
N ARG A 434 13.61 10.21 -3.32
CA ARG A 434 12.57 9.75 -4.24
C ARG A 434 11.22 9.78 -3.55
N LEU A 435 10.29 10.55 -4.09
CA LEU A 435 8.92 10.67 -3.62
C LEU A 435 7.95 9.89 -4.53
N ALA A 436 6.80 9.50 -3.98
CA ALA A 436 5.71 8.86 -4.73
C ALA A 436 5.30 9.72 -5.95
N GLY A 437 5.06 9.09 -7.10
CA GLY A 437 4.72 9.82 -8.33
C GLY A 437 5.80 10.71 -8.94
N GLN A 438 7.01 10.75 -8.35
CA GLN A 438 8.20 11.50 -8.82
C GLN A 438 7.87 12.93 -9.31
N PRO A 439 7.25 13.77 -8.45
CA PRO A 439 6.75 15.08 -8.84
C PRO A 439 7.89 15.99 -9.31
N LYS A 440 7.59 16.80 -10.35
CA LYS A 440 8.48 17.88 -10.78
C LYS A 440 8.04 19.16 -10.08
N PHE A 441 8.65 19.45 -8.93
CA PHE A 441 8.32 20.63 -8.11
C PHE A 441 8.69 21.98 -8.76
N GLY A 442 9.57 21.99 -9.76
CA GLY A 442 10.06 23.25 -10.35
C GLY A 442 10.77 24.10 -9.29
N ASP A 443 10.28 25.32 -9.09
CA ASP A 443 10.82 26.26 -8.10
C ASP A 443 10.28 26.06 -6.67
N VAL A 444 9.33 25.15 -6.47
CA VAL A 444 8.76 24.87 -5.14
C VAL A 444 9.80 24.20 -4.25
N ARG A 445 10.09 24.82 -3.11
CA ARG A 445 11.09 24.35 -2.12
C ARG A 445 10.47 23.68 -0.90
N THR A 446 9.23 24.03 -0.59
CA THR A 446 8.45 23.50 0.52
C THR A 446 7.04 23.17 0.05
N TYR A 447 6.47 22.10 0.60
CA TYR A 447 5.18 21.56 0.15
C TYR A 447 4.42 20.92 1.32
N LEU A 448 3.12 20.72 1.12
CA LEU A 448 2.32 19.84 1.97
C LEU A 448 2.29 18.44 1.36
N SER A 449 2.36 17.41 2.19
CA SER A 449 2.27 16.00 1.80
C SER A 449 1.10 15.32 2.50
N SER A 450 0.22 14.69 1.72
CA SER A 450 -0.90 13.89 2.25
C SER A 450 -0.41 12.69 3.06
N GLU A 451 0.74 12.12 2.72
CA GLU A 451 1.41 11.07 3.50
C GLU A 451 1.80 11.60 4.89
N VAL A 452 2.56 12.70 4.93
CA VAL A 452 3.04 13.30 6.19
C VAL A 452 1.87 13.78 7.05
N PHE A 453 0.82 14.32 6.44
CA PHE A 453 -0.41 14.64 7.17
C PHE A 453 -1.04 13.41 7.81
N SER A 454 -1.21 12.34 7.03
CA SER A 454 -1.87 11.12 7.46
C SER A 454 -1.07 10.42 8.57
N GLU A 455 0.23 10.23 8.38
CA GLU A 455 1.13 9.63 9.37
C GLU A 455 1.12 10.41 10.69
N ASN A 456 1.22 11.73 10.63
CA ASN A 456 1.22 12.55 11.84
C ASN A 456 -0.15 12.55 12.53
N LEU A 457 -1.25 12.65 11.79
CA LEU A 457 -2.59 12.58 12.37
C LEU A 457 -2.82 11.22 13.04
N GLU A 458 -2.39 10.12 12.40
CA GLU A 458 -2.48 8.77 12.96
C GLU A 458 -1.58 8.58 14.19
N ALA A 459 -0.37 9.13 14.20
CA ALA A 459 0.53 9.07 15.36
C ALA A 459 -0.08 9.79 16.57
N LEU A 460 -0.65 10.99 16.38
CA LEU A 460 -1.37 11.71 17.43
C LEU A 460 -2.62 10.94 17.88
N ALA A 461 -3.40 10.39 16.95
CA ALA A 461 -4.58 9.59 17.27
C ALA A 461 -4.23 8.32 18.07
N ALA A 462 -3.13 7.65 17.73
CA ALA A 462 -2.64 6.48 18.45
C ALA A 462 -2.29 6.82 19.90
N PHE A 463 -1.65 7.97 20.14
CA PHE A 463 -1.39 8.45 21.50
C PHE A 463 -2.68 8.77 22.26
N VAL A 464 -3.63 9.48 21.63
CA VAL A 464 -4.93 9.78 22.25
C VAL A 464 -5.68 8.50 22.62
N LYS A 465 -5.68 7.49 21.74
CA LYS A 465 -6.29 6.18 22.02
C LYS A 465 -5.59 5.44 23.15
N ALA A 466 -4.26 5.48 23.21
CA ALA A 466 -3.46 4.82 24.25
C ALA A 466 -3.54 5.51 25.63
N THR A 467 -4.22 6.66 25.73
CA THR A 467 -4.40 7.42 26.98
C THR A 467 -5.84 7.38 27.51
N VAL A 468 -6.74 6.67 26.82
CA VAL A 468 -8.07 6.35 27.35
C VAL A 468 -7.90 5.32 28.49
N PRO A 469 -8.54 5.52 29.67
CA PRO A 469 -8.46 4.60 30.81
C PRO A 469 -8.84 3.16 30.51
#